data_AF-A0A803N9Q3-F1
#
_entry.id   AF-A0A803N9Q3-F1
#
_cell.length_a   1.000
_cell.length_b   1.000
_cell.length_c   1.000
_cell.angle_alpha   90.00
_cell.angle_beta   90.00
_cell.angle_gamma   90.00
#
_symmetry.space_group_name_H-M   'P 1'
#
loop_
_entity.id
_entity.type
_entity.pdbx_description
1 polymer ?
#
loop_
_entity_poly.entity_id
_entity_poly.type
_entity_poly.pdbx_seq_one_letter_code
_entity_poly.pdbx_strand_id
1 'polypeptide(L)'
;LPKPLPPPYRKTLGRHSKNKRAKEPGEDREKQQVKRAKAQNKCSNCGALGHYKTKCQNMTFPTTNSKGGRPKKAPSPPQVASTTPSQERIEVAAKPSPALAASQQPSTTSTPTQ
;
A
#
# COMPACT_ATOMS: atom_id res chain seq x y z
N LEU A 1 -47.25 -16.28 -40.48
CA LEU A 1 -46.25 -15.18 -40.36
C LEU A 1 -45.15 -15.64 -39.41
N PRO A 2 -43.87 -15.60 -39.82
CA PRO A 2 -42.76 -15.94 -38.92
C PRO A 2 -42.65 -14.89 -37.80
N LYS A 3 -42.36 -15.34 -36.58
CA LYS A 3 -42.13 -14.43 -35.45
C LYS A 3 -40.76 -13.75 -35.64
N PRO A 4 -40.65 -12.44 -35.41
CA PRO A 4 -39.38 -11.74 -35.56
C PRO A 4 -38.33 -12.31 -34.60
N LEU A 5 -37.07 -12.26 -35.01
CA LEU A 5 -35.96 -12.64 -34.14
C LEU A 5 -35.98 -11.78 -32.86
N PRO A 6 -35.70 -12.37 -31.68
CA PRO A 6 -35.62 -11.60 -30.45
C PRO A 6 -34.52 -10.53 -30.56
N PRO A 7 -34.64 -9.44 -29.77
CA PRO A 7 -33.66 -8.36 -29.81
C PRO A 7 -32.26 -8.90 -29.48
N PRO A 8 -31.20 -8.41 -30.16
CA PRO A 8 -29.83 -8.91 -29.99
C PRO A 8 -29.30 -8.80 -28.55
N TYR A 9 -29.85 -7.87 -27.76
CA TYR A 9 -29.48 -7.65 -26.37
C TYR A 9 -30.70 -7.73 -25.45
N ARG A 10 -30.59 -8.54 -24.39
CA ARG A 10 -31.56 -8.55 -23.30
C ARG A 10 -31.24 -7.40 -22.33
N LYS A 11 -32.21 -6.51 -22.09
CA LYS A 11 -32.15 -5.55 -20.99
C LYS A 11 -32.33 -6.32 -19.68
N THR A 12 -31.23 -6.78 -19.08
CA THR A 12 -31.28 -7.26 -17.70
C THR A 12 -31.58 -6.05 -16.82
N LEU A 13 -32.60 -6.14 -15.96
CA LEU A 13 -32.76 -5.21 -14.84
C LEU A 13 -31.41 -5.21 -14.10
N GLY A 14 -30.79 -4.04 -13.96
CA GLY A 14 -29.37 -3.90 -13.65
C GLY A 14 -28.90 -4.71 -12.43
N ARG A 15 -27.58 -4.89 -12.33
CA ARG A 15 -26.94 -5.55 -11.19
C ARG A 15 -27.50 -4.98 -9.88
N HIS A 16 -28.02 -5.86 -9.03
CA HIS A 16 -28.53 -5.51 -7.70
C HIS A 16 -27.49 -4.66 -6.97
N SER A 17 -27.95 -3.55 -6.37
CA SER A 17 -27.05 -2.64 -5.68
C SER A 17 -26.23 -3.39 -4.63
N LYS A 18 -25.00 -2.93 -4.36
CA LYS A 18 -24.14 -3.55 -3.35
C LYS A 18 -24.81 -3.64 -1.97
N ASN A 19 -25.77 -2.75 -1.71
CA ASN A 19 -26.56 -2.72 -0.48
C ASN A 19 -27.67 -3.79 -0.45
N LYS A 20 -28.13 -4.26 -1.61
CA LYS A 20 -29.09 -5.37 -1.75
C LYS A 20 -28.43 -6.74 -1.87
N ARG A 21 -27.10 -6.80 -1.99
CA ARG A 21 -26.35 -8.06 -1.97
C ARG A 21 -26.18 -8.50 -0.52
N ALA A 22 -26.69 -9.68 -0.17
CA ALA A 22 -26.31 -10.34 1.08
C ALA A 22 -24.81 -10.65 1.05
N LYS A 23 -24.09 -10.29 2.12
CA LYS A 23 -22.68 -10.64 2.27
C LYS A 23 -22.59 -12.08 2.75
N GLU A 24 -21.75 -12.86 2.08
CA GLU A 24 -21.42 -14.21 2.52
C GLU A 24 -20.69 -14.16 3.88
N PRO A 25 -20.96 -15.13 4.78
CA PRO A 25 -20.28 -15.20 6.08
C PRO A 25 -18.78 -15.46 5.85
N GLY A 26 -17.96 -14.41 5.97
CA GLY A 26 -16.52 -14.47 5.76
C GLY A 26 -15.93 -13.32 4.94
N GLU A 27 -16.73 -12.63 4.11
CA GLU A 27 -16.26 -11.56 3.20
C GLU A 27 -15.63 -10.37 3.95
N ASP A 28 -16.01 -10.15 5.21
CA ASP A 28 -15.54 -9.02 6.02
C ASP A 28 -14.27 -9.36 6.85
N ARG A 29 -13.88 -10.64 6.95
CA ARG A 29 -12.75 -11.07 7.80
C ARG A 29 -11.43 -10.43 7.38
N GLU A 30 -11.18 -10.34 6.08
CA GLU A 30 -9.96 -9.74 5.52
C GLU A 30 -9.86 -8.22 5.81
N LYS A 31 -11.00 -7.51 5.84
CA LYS A 31 -11.04 -6.06 6.07
C LYS A 31 -10.81 -5.69 7.54
N GLN A 32 -11.23 -6.57 8.45
CA GLN A 32 -11.10 -6.36 9.89
C GLN A 32 -9.70 -6.67 10.42
N GLN A 33 -8.92 -7.47 9.68
CA GLN A 33 -7.61 -7.96 10.15
C GLN A 33 -6.48 -6.93 10.02
N VAL A 34 -6.70 -5.81 9.35
CA VAL A 34 -5.66 -4.78 9.17
C VAL A 34 -5.64 -3.81 10.37
N LYS A 35 -4.74 -4.06 11.32
CA LYS A 35 -4.42 -3.12 12.41
C LYS A 35 -3.74 -1.87 11.84
N ARG A 36 -4.53 -0.85 11.49
CA ARG A 36 -4.00 0.46 11.08
C ARG A 36 -3.55 1.25 12.30
N ALA A 37 -2.37 1.87 12.21
CA ALA A 37 -1.92 2.81 13.22
C ALA A 37 -2.93 3.96 13.35
N LYS A 38 -3.26 4.34 14.59
CA LYS A 38 -4.14 5.48 14.86
C LYS A 38 -3.44 6.75 14.41
N ALA A 39 -4.03 7.45 13.44
CA ALA A 39 -3.52 8.74 13.02
C ALA A 39 -3.66 9.75 14.16
N GLN A 40 -2.57 10.47 14.46
CA GLN A 40 -2.61 11.57 15.42
C GLN A 40 -3.40 12.75 14.84
N ASN A 41 -4.09 13.47 15.72
CA ASN A 41 -4.80 14.67 15.32
C ASN A 41 -3.85 15.76 14.81
N LYS A 42 -4.13 16.27 13.60
CA LYS A 42 -3.41 17.34 12.95
C LYS A 42 -4.38 18.49 12.71
N CYS A 43 -3.93 19.72 12.93
CA CYS A 43 -4.66 20.90 12.57
C CYS A 43 -4.88 20.93 11.05
N SER A 44 -6.13 21.07 10.59
CA SER A 44 -6.43 21.15 9.16
C SER A 44 -6.06 22.50 8.53
N ASN A 45 -5.59 23.48 9.31
CA ASN A 45 -5.07 24.74 8.76
C ASN A 45 -3.55 24.68 8.56
N CYS A 46 -2.80 24.45 9.64
CA CYS A 46 -1.33 24.50 9.64
C CYS A 46 -0.63 23.13 9.62
N GLY A 47 -1.38 22.02 9.67
CA GLY A 47 -0.83 20.65 9.70
C GLY A 47 -0.14 20.25 11.00
N ALA A 48 0.03 21.17 11.96
CA ALA A 48 0.70 20.92 13.23
C ALA A 48 -0.12 19.99 14.13
N LEU A 49 0.60 19.26 14.98
CA LEU A 49 0.03 18.40 16.01
C LEU A 49 -0.33 19.22 17.26
N GLY A 50 -1.27 18.74 18.05
CA GLY A 50 -1.59 19.30 19.37
C GLY A 50 -2.68 20.37 19.41
N HIS A 51 -3.21 20.82 18.27
CA HIS A 51 -4.39 21.69 18.23
C HIS A 51 -5.28 21.44 17.01
N TYR A 52 -6.55 21.82 17.13
CA TYR A 52 -7.52 21.79 16.04
C TYR A 52 -7.58 23.13 15.32
N LYS A 53 -8.21 23.16 14.13
CA LYS A 53 -8.42 24.37 13.33
C LYS A 53 -9.04 25.52 14.12
N THR A 54 -9.91 25.24 15.09
CA THR A 54 -10.58 26.25 15.92
C THR A 54 -9.64 27.03 16.83
N LYS A 55 -8.50 26.43 17.22
CA LYS A 55 -7.50 27.05 18.10
C LYS A 55 -6.19 27.34 17.35
N CYS A 56 -6.23 27.35 16.02
CA CYS A 56 -5.03 27.55 15.23
C CYS A 56 -4.64 29.03 15.25
N GLN A 57 -3.43 29.31 15.73
CA GLN A 57 -2.89 30.67 15.77
C GLN A 57 -2.47 31.16 14.38
N ASN A 58 -2.19 30.25 13.45
CA ASN A 58 -1.78 30.58 12.09
C ASN A 58 -3.01 30.55 11.17
N MET A 59 -3.64 31.71 10.96
CA MET A 59 -4.87 31.86 10.16
C MET A 59 -4.61 31.99 8.65
N THR A 60 -3.51 31.44 8.13
CA THR A 60 -3.11 31.64 6.75
C THR A 60 -3.51 30.47 5.83
N PHE A 61 -4.45 30.81 4.92
CA PHE A 61 -4.79 30.27 3.61
C PHE A 61 -5.20 28.79 3.44
N PRO A 62 -6.19 28.51 2.55
CA PRO A 62 -6.82 27.20 2.43
C PRO A 62 -5.83 26.15 1.92
N THR A 63 -5.55 25.16 2.75
CA THR A 63 -4.93 23.91 2.30
C THR A 63 -5.84 23.22 1.28
N THR A 64 -5.31 22.94 0.09
CA THR A 64 -6.00 22.14 -0.92
C THR A 64 -6.06 20.71 -0.41
N ASN A 65 -7.10 20.35 0.33
CA ASN A 65 -7.33 18.98 0.74
C ASN A 65 -7.32 18.10 -0.52
N SER A 66 -6.31 17.23 -0.62
CA SER A 66 -6.22 16.21 -1.66
C SER A 66 -7.42 15.29 -1.50
N LYS A 67 -8.50 15.55 -2.25
CA LYS A 67 -9.67 14.69 -2.33
C LYS A 67 -9.17 13.34 -2.82
N GLY A 68 -9.02 12.40 -1.89
CA GLY A 68 -8.36 11.12 -2.11
C GLY A 68 -8.68 10.53 -3.47
N GLY A 69 -7.63 10.35 -4.27
CA GLY A 69 -7.66 9.81 -5.61
C GLY A 69 -6.32 9.15 -5.91
N ARG A 70 -6.30 8.27 -6.92
CA ARG A 70 -5.07 7.61 -7.37
C ARG A 70 -4.05 8.69 -7.78
N PRO A 71 -2.81 8.69 -7.26
CA PRO A 71 -1.81 9.67 -7.68
C PRO A 71 -1.59 9.55 -9.19
N LYS A 72 -1.54 10.69 -9.89
CA LYS A 72 -1.21 10.70 -11.32
C LYS A 72 0.22 10.20 -11.47
N LYS A 73 0.43 9.18 -12.31
CA LYS A 73 1.76 8.68 -12.66
C LYS A 73 2.55 9.87 -13.22
N ALA A 74 3.66 10.24 -12.57
CA ALA A 74 4.58 11.20 -13.15
C ALA A 74 5.16 10.61 -14.45
N PRO A 75 5.34 11.41 -15.52
CA PRO A 75 6.11 10.95 -16.66
C PRO A 75 7.54 10.66 -16.20
N SER A 76 8.00 9.43 -16.42
CA SER A 76 9.40 9.07 -16.25
C SER A 76 10.25 9.96 -17.16
N PRO A 77 11.38 10.52 -16.70
CA PRO A 77 12.30 11.21 -17.59
C PRO A 77 12.78 10.23 -18.68
N PRO A 78 12.98 10.72 -19.92
CA PRO A 78 13.49 9.87 -21.00
C PRO A 78 14.85 9.32 -20.59
N GLN A 79 14.93 7.99 -20.53
CA GLN A 79 16.20 7.30 -20.37
C GLN A 79 17.00 7.59 -21.64
N VAL A 80 18.02 8.45 -21.51
CA VAL A 80 19.04 8.59 -22.54
C VAL A 80 19.71 7.23 -22.70
N ALA A 81 19.51 6.64 -23.88
CA ALA A 81 20.14 5.40 -24.28
C ALA A 81 21.64 5.67 -24.45
N SER A 82 22.41 5.39 -23.40
CA SER A 82 23.87 5.27 -23.53
C SER A 82 24.16 4.04 -24.37
N THR A 83 24.50 4.31 -25.63
CA THR A 83 24.99 3.34 -26.59
C THR A 83 26.48 3.08 -26.32
N THR A 84 26.95 1.89 -26.71
CA THR A 84 28.36 1.43 -26.91
C THR A 84 29.00 0.59 -25.78
N PRO A 85 29.99 -0.28 -26.09
CA PRO A 85 29.77 -1.63 -26.62
C PRO A 85 30.56 -2.74 -25.90
N SER A 86 30.21 -3.99 -26.21
CA SER A 86 31.05 -5.20 -26.28
C SER A 86 32.44 -5.19 -25.60
N GLN A 87 32.59 -5.87 -24.46
CA GLN A 87 33.75 -6.69 -24.05
C GLN A 87 33.23 -7.74 -23.06
N GLU A 88 33.06 -8.97 -23.51
CA GLU A 88 34.03 -10.07 -23.49
C GLU A 88 33.85 -10.95 -22.25
N ARG A 89 33.70 -12.22 -22.58
CA ARG A 89 33.32 -13.37 -21.79
C ARG A 89 34.43 -13.73 -20.80
N ILE A 90 34.11 -13.80 -19.51
CA ILE A 90 34.80 -14.76 -18.63
C ILE A 90 33.75 -15.52 -17.84
N GLU A 91 33.63 -16.77 -18.23
CA GLU A 91 32.85 -17.84 -17.67
C GLU A 91 33.74 -18.52 -16.61
N VAL A 92 33.38 -18.47 -15.33
CA VAL A 92 33.92 -19.42 -14.34
C VAL A 92 32.77 -19.94 -13.49
N ALA A 93 32.39 -21.17 -13.83
CA ALA A 93 31.62 -22.06 -12.99
C ALA A 93 32.44 -22.47 -11.75
N ALA A 94 31.81 -22.51 -10.57
CA ALA A 94 31.96 -23.62 -9.62
C ALA A 94 31.12 -23.42 -8.34
N LYS A 95 29.99 -24.14 -8.32
CA LYS A 95 29.38 -24.95 -7.25
C LYS A 95 29.08 -24.37 -5.84
N PRO A 96 27.92 -24.76 -5.26
CA PRO A 96 27.51 -24.46 -3.88
C PRO A 96 27.92 -25.58 -2.90
N SER A 97 28.03 -25.28 -1.60
CA SER A 97 27.77 -26.21 -0.48
C SER A 97 27.95 -25.59 0.92
N PRO A 98 27.42 -26.23 1.99
CA PRO A 98 26.81 -25.55 3.14
C PRO A 98 27.50 -25.78 4.51
N ALA A 99 26.99 -25.05 5.51
CA ALA A 99 26.81 -25.41 6.92
C ALA A 99 28.02 -25.52 7.90
N LEU A 100 27.65 -25.27 9.18
CA LEU A 100 28.26 -25.65 10.47
C LEU A 100 29.25 -24.70 11.15
N ALA A 101 28.78 -24.09 12.26
CA ALA A 101 29.35 -24.14 13.62
C ALA A 101 28.66 -23.03 14.46
N ALA A 102 27.70 -23.33 15.34
CA ALA A 102 27.85 -23.90 16.67
C ALA A 102 28.74 -23.05 17.62
N SER A 103 28.17 -22.80 18.81
CA SER A 103 28.86 -22.60 20.09
C SER A 103 29.55 -21.27 20.36
N GLN A 104 28.92 -20.41 21.19
CA GLN A 104 29.30 -20.27 22.61
C GLN A 104 28.56 -19.09 23.29
N GLN A 105 27.80 -19.40 24.33
CA GLN A 105 27.54 -18.48 25.45
C GLN A 105 28.82 -18.37 26.30
N PRO A 106 28.97 -17.27 27.06
CA PRO A 106 29.19 -17.48 28.50
C PRO A 106 28.45 -16.49 29.44
N SER A 107 27.92 -17.08 30.51
CA SER A 107 28.19 -16.76 31.92
C SER A 107 27.87 -15.38 32.51
N THR A 108 26.81 -15.38 33.32
CA THR A 108 26.76 -14.95 34.74
C THR A 108 27.73 -13.87 35.26
N THR A 109 27.18 -12.79 35.81
CA THR A 109 27.68 -12.21 37.08
C THR A 109 26.51 -11.57 37.83
N SER A 110 26.25 -12.11 39.02
CA SER A 110 25.38 -11.62 40.07
C SER A 110 26.17 -10.71 41.01
N THR A 111 25.58 -9.58 41.41
CA THR A 111 26.08 -8.77 42.53
C THR A 111 24.90 -8.25 43.34
N PRO A 112 24.75 -8.61 44.63
CA PRO A 112 23.92 -7.90 45.58
C PRO A 112 24.78 -6.95 46.42
N THR A 113 24.24 -5.78 46.78
CA THR A 113 24.81 -4.94 47.84
C THR A 113 23.69 -4.19 48.55
N GLN A 114 23.49 -4.66 49.80
CA GLN A 114 23.18 -3.96 51.06
C GLN A 114 22.01 -2.97 51.06
#